data_AF-A0A3M2F4R3-F1
#
_entry.id   AF-A0A3M2F4R3-F1
#
_cell.length_a   1.000
_cell.length_b   1.000
_cell.length_c   1.000
_cell.angle_alpha   90.00
_cell.angle_beta   90.00
_cell.angle_gamma   90.00
#
_symmetry.space_group_name_H-M   'P 1'
#
loop_
_entity.id
_entity.type
_entity.pdbx_description
1 polymer ?
#
loop_
_entity_poly.entity_id
_entity_poly.type
_entity_poly.pdbx_seq_one_letter_code
_entity_poly.pdbx_strand_id
1 'polypeptide(L)'
;MKQALNSLLHGVRLLAVAGLLAACATAENHYDPIEPVNRVTDGLNNLVDKVAMKPVTATYRAITPLPVQRSISNFYDNWAYPNTVLNDFLQGKGRQGVQDLGRFLVNSTIGIAGLFDVASSMGLEKHEEDFGQTLAVWGVPRLAYIVYPFLGPNSLRKTPDLVTSTLTNGLFWVSLAVAPPAALTLTALRYIDLRSRAMSATDMRDELALDPYVFTREAWFQAREHLIHDGATSGESDGWGDDDRWDDEDWSETPAETLAVAAAPSRAHGAIGVDGASPARAEVGQQAPVSRQGRVRLYHVILTSHAVYAEALRQQVALRKLRIATRIEAVTIHGRRWYRVQLPDPLPIEKAARMLDEMKRRTGLAGAWIAPAQSP
;
A
#
# COMPACT_ATOMS: atom_id res chain seq x y z
N MET A 1 -29.33 -50.65 -6.17
CA MET A 1 -29.01 -49.33 -5.55
C MET A 1 -27.63 -49.28 -4.90
N LYS A 2 -27.28 -50.14 -3.93
CA LYS A 2 -25.98 -50.06 -3.22
C LYS A 2 -24.74 -50.19 -4.12
N GLN A 3 -24.77 -51.05 -5.14
CA GLN A 3 -23.67 -51.21 -6.09
C GLN A 3 -23.47 -49.96 -6.99
N ALA A 4 -24.56 -49.35 -7.44
CA ALA A 4 -24.52 -48.11 -8.24
C ALA A 4 -24.02 -46.91 -7.43
N LEU A 5 -24.34 -46.85 -6.13
CA LEU A 5 -23.82 -45.82 -5.23
C LEU A 5 -22.31 -45.99 -5.00
N ASN A 6 -21.84 -47.23 -4.81
CA ASN A 6 -20.43 -47.51 -4.63
C ASN A 6 -19.63 -47.20 -5.90
N SER A 7 -20.09 -47.56 -7.11
CA SER A 7 -19.38 -47.23 -8.35
C SER A 7 -19.29 -45.71 -8.58
N LEU A 8 -20.32 -44.96 -8.20
CA LEU A 8 -20.34 -43.50 -8.26
C LEU A 8 -19.35 -42.87 -7.27
N LEU A 9 -19.27 -43.40 -6.04
CA LEU A 9 -18.26 -43.01 -5.04
C LEU A 9 -16.82 -43.33 -5.48
N HIS A 10 -16.58 -44.45 -6.15
CA HIS A 10 -15.26 -44.77 -6.70
C HIS A 10 -14.89 -43.84 -7.87
N GLY A 11 -15.86 -43.49 -8.72
CA GLY A 11 -15.67 -42.50 -9.78
C GLY A 11 -15.28 -41.13 -9.24
N VAL A 12 -15.97 -40.64 -8.20
CA VAL A 12 -15.65 -39.37 -7.53
C VAL A 12 -14.26 -39.40 -6.89
N ARG A 13 -13.87 -40.52 -6.25
CA ARG A 13 -12.52 -40.68 -5.67
C ARG A 13 -11.43 -40.69 -6.74
N LEU A 14 -11.64 -41.40 -7.84
CA LEU A 14 -10.70 -41.41 -8.98
C LEU A 14 -10.56 -40.03 -9.61
N LEU A 15 -11.67 -39.28 -9.75
CA LEU A 15 -11.64 -37.91 -10.27
C LEU A 15 -10.91 -36.95 -9.32
N ALA A 16 -11.11 -37.10 -8.00
CA ALA A 16 -10.41 -36.32 -6.99
C ALA A 16 -8.90 -36.60 -6.98
N VAL A 17 -8.50 -37.87 -7.10
CA VAL A 17 -7.07 -38.26 -7.17
C VAL A 17 -6.45 -37.80 -8.49
N ALA A 18 -7.16 -37.89 -9.62
CA ALA A 18 -6.68 -37.36 -10.89
C ALA A 18 -6.52 -35.82 -10.87
N GLY A 19 -7.44 -35.11 -10.20
CA GLY A 19 -7.33 -33.67 -9.95
C GLY A 19 -6.13 -33.30 -9.08
N LEU A 20 -5.82 -34.11 -8.06
CA LEU A 20 -4.66 -33.93 -7.19
C LEU A 20 -3.33 -34.20 -7.93
N LEU A 21 -3.30 -35.14 -8.87
CA LEU A 21 -2.10 -35.45 -9.66
C LEU A 21 -1.81 -34.42 -10.76
N ALA A 22 -2.85 -33.82 -11.36
CA ALA A 22 -2.70 -32.75 -12.35
C ALA A 22 -2.16 -31.44 -11.75
N ALA A 23 -2.35 -31.22 -10.44
CA ALA A 23 -1.84 -30.06 -9.72
C ALA A 23 -0.31 -30.05 -9.55
N CYS A 24 0.37 -31.18 -9.74
CA CYS A 24 1.83 -31.28 -9.60
C CYS A 24 2.61 -30.95 -10.89
N ALA A 25 1.95 -30.72 -12.02
CA ALA A 25 2.63 -30.58 -13.33
C ALA A 25 2.81 -29.12 -13.83
N THR A 26 2.44 -28.11 -13.04
CA THR A 26 2.51 -26.70 -13.48
C THR A 26 3.77 -26.00 -12.94
N ALA A 27 4.86 -26.14 -13.68
CA ALA A 27 6.12 -25.44 -13.41
C ALA A 27 6.23 -24.17 -14.28
N GLU A 28 5.82 -23.02 -13.73
CA GLU A 28 6.39 -21.70 -14.08
C GLU A 28 6.12 -20.64 -12.99
N ASN A 29 5.20 -20.91 -12.06
CA ASN A 29 4.91 -20.03 -10.93
C ASN A 29 4.81 -20.81 -9.60
N HIS A 30 5.94 -20.96 -8.90
CA HIS A 30 6.04 -21.83 -7.72
C HIS A 30 5.01 -21.50 -6.62
N TYR A 31 4.58 -20.23 -6.55
CA TYR A 31 3.66 -19.76 -5.51
C TYR A 31 2.20 -19.60 -5.99
N ASP A 32 1.90 -19.78 -7.29
CA ASP A 32 0.55 -19.69 -7.87
C ASP A 32 0.27 -20.87 -8.82
N PRO A 33 0.18 -22.11 -8.27
CA PRO A 33 0.03 -23.33 -9.08
C PRO A 33 -1.33 -23.43 -9.79
N ILE A 34 -2.33 -22.67 -9.33
CA ILE A 34 -3.69 -22.65 -9.89
C ILE A 34 -4.02 -21.30 -10.56
N GLU A 35 -3.01 -20.64 -11.13
CA GLU A 35 -3.14 -19.34 -11.79
C GLU A 35 -4.34 -19.24 -12.77
N PRO A 36 -4.63 -20.24 -13.63
CA PRO A 36 -5.80 -20.15 -14.53
C PRO A 36 -7.13 -20.02 -13.78
N VAL A 37 -7.28 -20.71 -12.65
CA VAL A 37 -8.50 -20.64 -11.81
C VAL A 37 -8.54 -19.30 -11.08
N ASN A 38 -7.41 -18.88 -10.52
CA ASN A 38 -7.29 -17.60 -9.82
C ASN A 38 -7.61 -16.42 -10.74
N ARG A 39 -7.18 -16.44 -12.00
CA ARG A 39 -7.51 -15.42 -13.01
C ARG A 39 -9.00 -15.37 -13.33
N VAL A 40 -9.67 -16.52 -13.43
CA VAL A 40 -11.13 -16.58 -13.63
C VAL A 40 -11.87 -15.97 -12.45
N THR A 41 -11.48 -16.34 -11.22
CA THR A 41 -12.08 -15.80 -10.00
C THR A 41 -11.81 -14.30 -9.85
N ASP A 42 -10.59 -13.85 -10.18
CA ASP A 42 -10.25 -12.42 -10.19
C ASP A 42 -11.09 -11.66 -11.24
N GLY A 43 -11.31 -12.23 -12.42
CA GLY A 43 -12.22 -11.70 -13.43
C GLY A 43 -13.65 -11.53 -12.91
N LEU A 44 -14.17 -12.53 -12.20
CA LEU A 44 -15.49 -12.47 -11.54
C LEU A 44 -15.53 -11.36 -10.48
N ASN A 45 -14.52 -11.30 -9.61
CA ASN A 45 -14.42 -10.28 -8.56
C ASN A 45 -14.36 -8.87 -9.16
N ASN A 46 -13.55 -8.67 -10.20
CA ASN A 46 -13.44 -7.39 -10.91
C ASN A 46 -14.74 -7.00 -11.61
N LEU A 47 -15.50 -7.95 -12.16
CA LEU A 47 -16.81 -7.68 -12.74
C LEU A 47 -17.80 -7.19 -11.68
N VAL A 48 -17.91 -7.93 -10.56
CA VAL A 48 -18.77 -7.56 -9.43
C VAL A 48 -18.34 -6.21 -8.86
N ASP A 49 -17.04 -5.96 -8.75
CA ASP A 49 -16.52 -4.69 -8.26
C ASP A 49 -16.95 -3.53 -9.16
N LYS A 50 -16.73 -3.65 -10.47
CA LYS A 50 -17.05 -2.57 -11.42
C LYS A 50 -18.56 -2.30 -11.52
N VAL A 51 -19.38 -3.34 -11.47
CA VAL A 51 -20.84 -3.23 -11.68
C VAL A 51 -21.57 -2.83 -10.39
N ALA A 52 -21.14 -3.33 -9.23
CA ALA A 52 -21.88 -3.17 -7.98
C ALA A 52 -21.08 -2.40 -6.92
N MET A 53 -19.88 -2.86 -6.55
CA MET A 53 -19.18 -2.29 -5.38
C MET A 53 -18.66 -0.88 -5.65
N LYS A 54 -17.99 -0.63 -6.77
CA LYS A 54 -17.43 0.67 -7.15
C LYS A 54 -18.48 1.79 -7.14
N PRO A 55 -19.67 1.67 -7.78
CA PRO A 55 -20.68 2.73 -7.73
C PRO A 55 -21.27 2.93 -6.32
N VAL A 56 -21.49 1.85 -5.56
CA VAL A 56 -21.97 1.93 -4.17
C VAL A 56 -20.96 2.65 -3.29
N THR A 57 -19.70 2.26 -3.37
CA THR A 57 -18.60 2.86 -2.62
C THR A 57 -18.34 4.31 -3.02
N ALA A 58 -18.45 4.65 -4.31
CA ALA A 58 -18.34 6.04 -4.76
C ALA A 58 -19.45 6.91 -4.17
N THR A 59 -20.68 6.39 -4.12
CA THR A 59 -21.82 7.06 -3.47
C THR A 59 -21.57 7.24 -1.97
N TYR A 60 -21.12 6.19 -1.27
CA TYR A 60 -20.73 6.27 0.14
C TYR A 60 -19.70 7.39 0.40
N ARG A 61 -18.62 7.44 -0.41
CA ARG A 61 -17.61 8.52 -0.28
C ARG A 61 -18.16 9.91 -0.58
N ALA A 62 -19.14 10.03 -1.47
CA ALA A 62 -19.75 11.30 -1.84
C ALA A 62 -20.69 11.85 -0.75
N ILE A 63 -21.46 10.99 -0.09
CA ILE A 63 -22.47 11.40 0.90
C ILE A 63 -21.92 11.45 2.34
N THR A 64 -20.85 10.71 2.64
CA THR A 64 -20.30 10.59 3.99
C THR A 64 -19.04 11.46 4.14
N PRO A 65 -18.99 12.45 5.04
CA PRO A 65 -17.78 13.23 5.28
C PRO A 65 -16.61 12.39 5.80
N LEU A 66 -15.37 12.80 5.48
CA LEU A 66 -14.16 12.07 5.90
C LEU A 66 -14.07 11.74 7.40
N PRO A 67 -14.45 12.64 8.35
CA PRO A 67 -14.44 12.29 9.77
C PRO A 67 -15.38 11.13 10.10
N VAL A 68 -16.56 11.09 9.49
CA VAL A 68 -17.54 10.03 9.69
C VAL A 68 -17.05 8.72 9.07
N GLN A 69 -16.48 8.76 7.86
CA GLN A 69 -15.85 7.59 7.24
C GLN A 69 -14.77 7.00 8.16
N ARG A 70 -13.90 7.84 8.74
CA ARG A 70 -12.87 7.41 9.69
C ARG A 70 -13.48 6.78 10.95
N SER A 71 -14.53 7.34 11.52
CA SER A 71 -15.19 6.76 12.69
C SER A 71 -15.84 5.41 12.39
N ILE A 72 -16.49 5.25 11.23
CA ILE A 72 -17.02 3.96 10.78
C ILE A 72 -15.88 2.96 10.61
N SER A 73 -14.78 3.39 10.00
CA SER A 73 -13.61 2.56 9.80
C SER A 73 -13.00 2.08 11.13
N ASN A 74 -12.79 3.00 12.08
CA ASN A 74 -12.26 2.69 13.40
C ASN A 74 -13.17 1.73 14.17
N PHE A 75 -14.48 1.90 14.07
CA PHE A 75 -15.46 1.01 14.70
C PHE A 75 -15.25 -0.43 14.20
N TYR A 76 -15.29 -0.66 12.88
CA TYR A 76 -15.10 -2.00 12.33
C TYR A 76 -13.73 -2.60 12.66
N ASP A 77 -12.68 -1.78 12.61
CA ASP A 77 -11.32 -2.21 12.93
C ASP A 77 -11.20 -2.62 14.41
N ASN A 78 -11.79 -1.86 15.35
CA ASN A 78 -11.77 -2.15 16.78
C ASN A 78 -12.47 -3.47 17.11
N TRP A 79 -13.61 -3.76 16.49
CA TRP A 79 -14.32 -5.02 16.69
C TRP A 79 -13.60 -6.25 16.12
N ALA A 80 -12.75 -6.05 15.10
CA ALA A 80 -11.89 -7.10 14.55
C ALA A 80 -10.53 -7.21 15.28
N TYR A 81 -10.14 -6.20 16.06
CA TYR A 81 -8.85 -6.10 16.74
C TYR A 81 -8.50 -7.24 17.70
N PRO A 82 -9.46 -7.92 18.37
CA PRO A 82 -9.13 -9.09 19.17
C PRO A 82 -8.42 -10.21 18.40
N ASN A 83 -8.60 -10.31 17.07
CA ASN A 83 -7.81 -11.24 16.24
C ASN A 83 -6.32 -10.89 16.28
N THR A 84 -5.99 -9.60 16.20
CA THR A 84 -4.61 -9.12 16.26
C THR A 84 -4.01 -9.41 17.63
N VAL A 85 -4.69 -9.01 18.71
CA VAL A 85 -4.27 -9.30 20.08
C VAL A 85 -3.99 -10.79 20.32
N LEU A 86 -4.90 -11.66 19.85
CA LEU A 86 -4.70 -13.10 19.95
C LEU A 86 -3.43 -13.54 19.22
N ASN A 87 -3.22 -13.06 18.00
CA ASN A 87 -2.08 -13.45 17.18
C ASN A 87 -0.75 -12.86 17.66
N ASP A 88 -0.74 -11.68 18.29
CA ASP A 88 0.43 -11.13 18.97
C ASP A 88 0.96 -12.13 20.01
N PHE A 89 0.05 -12.63 20.86
CA PHE A 89 0.41 -13.61 21.90
C PHE A 89 0.79 -14.97 21.31
N LEU A 90 0.08 -15.45 20.28
CA LEU A 90 0.42 -16.71 19.62
C LEU A 90 1.78 -16.67 18.91
N GLN A 91 2.22 -15.50 18.47
CA GLN A 91 3.53 -15.26 17.89
C GLN A 91 4.64 -15.04 18.93
N GLY A 92 4.30 -15.00 20.22
CA GLY A 92 5.26 -14.73 21.30
C GLY A 92 5.60 -13.25 21.48
N LYS A 93 4.91 -12.32 20.78
CA LYS A 93 5.14 -10.87 20.87
C LYS A 93 4.44 -10.28 22.10
N GLY A 94 4.83 -10.71 23.30
CA GLY A 94 4.12 -10.37 24.55
C GLY A 94 3.98 -8.86 24.81
N ARG A 95 5.03 -8.07 24.55
CA ARG A 95 4.99 -6.61 24.70
C ARG A 95 3.98 -5.96 23.74
N GLN A 96 4.01 -6.37 22.47
CA GLN A 96 3.07 -5.90 21.44
C GLN A 96 1.63 -6.28 21.82
N GLY A 97 1.39 -7.54 22.18
CA GLY A 97 0.06 -8.01 22.57
C GLY A 97 -0.54 -7.27 23.76
N VAL A 98 0.27 -6.89 24.77
CA VAL A 98 -0.21 -6.05 25.88
C VAL A 98 -0.55 -4.62 25.42
N GLN A 99 0.26 -4.03 24.53
CA GLN A 99 -0.02 -2.70 23.96
C GLN A 99 -1.31 -2.72 23.12
N ASP A 100 -1.48 -3.74 22.28
CA ASP A 100 -2.66 -3.91 21.43
C ASP A 100 -3.92 -4.22 22.23
N LEU A 101 -3.81 -5.01 23.30
CA LEU A 101 -4.89 -5.20 24.25
C LEU A 101 -5.28 -3.87 24.91
N GLY A 102 -4.29 -3.08 25.37
CA GLY A 102 -4.53 -1.75 25.92
C GLY A 102 -5.24 -0.84 24.93
N ARG A 103 -4.82 -0.84 23.67
CA ARG A 103 -5.43 -0.09 22.57
C ARG A 103 -6.88 -0.49 22.35
N PHE A 104 -7.17 -1.79 22.28
CA PHE A 104 -8.54 -2.30 22.18
C PHE A 104 -9.41 -1.83 23.34
N LEU A 105 -8.92 -1.92 24.58
CA LEU A 105 -9.68 -1.53 25.77
C LEU A 105 -9.96 -0.02 25.78
N VAL A 106 -8.95 0.82 25.49
CA VAL A 106 -9.10 2.27 25.42
C VAL A 106 -10.09 2.68 24.34
N ASN A 107 -9.96 2.16 23.12
CA ASN A 107 -10.85 2.50 22.02
C ASN A 107 -12.26 1.96 22.23
N SER A 108 -12.42 0.79 22.87
CA SER A 108 -13.73 0.24 23.20
C SER A 108 -14.46 1.02 24.29
N THR A 109 -13.73 1.57 25.27
CA THR A 109 -14.31 2.30 26.41
C THR A 109 -14.38 3.81 26.14
N ILE A 110 -13.23 4.49 26.14
CA ILE A 110 -13.10 5.93 25.94
C ILE A 110 -13.42 6.30 24.49
N GLY A 111 -13.02 5.45 23.55
CA GLY A 111 -13.27 5.64 22.12
C GLY A 111 -14.69 5.29 21.65
N ILE A 112 -15.62 5.00 22.57
CA ILE A 112 -17.03 4.66 22.30
C ILE A 112 -17.14 3.48 21.32
N ALA A 113 -16.84 2.28 21.81
CA ALA A 113 -16.86 1.03 21.03
C ALA A 113 -15.98 1.06 19.77
N GLY A 114 -14.95 1.92 19.77
CA GLY A 114 -14.01 2.08 18.66
C GLY A 114 -14.37 3.17 17.65
N LEU A 115 -15.42 3.97 17.84
CA LEU A 115 -15.73 5.09 16.94
C LEU A 115 -14.61 6.14 16.89
N PHE A 116 -13.88 6.31 17.99
CA PHE A 116 -12.77 7.23 18.11
C PHE A 116 -11.48 6.49 18.49
N ASP A 117 -10.41 6.76 17.75
CA ASP A 117 -9.10 6.18 18.01
C ASP A 117 -8.31 7.03 19.02
N VAL A 118 -8.69 6.88 20.30
CA VAL A 118 -8.07 7.59 21.42
C VAL A 118 -6.71 6.99 21.74
N ALA A 119 -6.55 5.68 21.59
CA ALA A 119 -5.30 4.96 21.87
C ALA A 119 -4.11 5.52 21.08
N SER A 120 -4.30 5.88 19.81
CA SER A 120 -3.25 6.54 19.01
C SER A 120 -2.75 7.85 19.62
N SER A 121 -3.63 8.64 20.23
CA SER A 121 -3.24 9.89 20.90
C SER A 121 -2.46 9.66 22.20
N MET A 122 -2.56 8.46 22.77
CA MET A 122 -1.81 8.01 23.94
C MET A 122 -0.47 7.35 23.59
N GLY A 123 -0.11 7.31 22.31
CA GLY A 123 1.13 6.68 21.83
C GLY A 123 1.07 5.16 21.70
N LEU A 124 -0.12 4.55 21.76
CA LEU A 124 -0.30 3.13 21.47
C LEU A 124 -0.38 2.96 19.95
N GLU A 125 0.68 2.40 19.37
CA GLU A 125 0.75 2.08 17.94
C GLU A 125 -0.31 1.04 17.54
N LYS A 126 -0.70 1.02 16.27
CA LYS A 126 -1.65 0.05 15.73
C LYS A 126 -0.86 -0.99 14.96
N HIS A 127 -0.99 -2.25 15.36
CA HIS A 127 -0.41 -3.37 14.63
C HIS A 127 -1.49 -4.12 13.83
N GLU A 128 -1.05 -4.97 12.91
CA GLU A 128 -1.91 -5.83 12.11
C GLU A 128 -1.36 -7.26 12.13
N GLU A 129 -1.93 -8.08 13.01
CA GLU A 129 -1.62 -9.51 13.08
C GLU A 129 -2.82 -10.37 12.68
N ASP A 130 -2.52 -11.48 12.00
CA ASP A 130 -3.51 -12.48 11.61
C ASP A 130 -2.96 -13.90 11.74
N PHE A 131 -3.84 -14.89 11.73
CA PHE A 131 -3.43 -16.27 12.01
C PHE A 131 -2.53 -16.87 10.92
N GLY A 132 -2.59 -16.35 9.69
CA GLY A 132 -1.63 -16.73 8.67
C GLY A 132 -0.20 -16.20 8.94
N GLN A 133 -0.04 -15.14 9.74
CA GLN A 133 1.27 -14.61 10.16
C GLN A 133 1.82 -15.48 11.28
N THR A 134 0.96 -15.79 12.25
CA THR A 134 1.23 -16.80 13.29
C THR A 134 1.72 -18.12 12.70
N LEU A 135 1.06 -18.64 11.68
CA LEU A 135 1.51 -19.87 11.00
C LEU A 135 2.87 -19.68 10.31
N ALA A 136 3.19 -18.49 9.79
CA ALA A 136 4.50 -18.21 9.23
C ALA A 136 5.59 -18.21 10.32
N VAL A 137 5.34 -17.59 11.47
CA VAL A 137 6.23 -17.59 12.65
C VAL A 137 6.44 -19.02 13.18
N TRP A 138 5.39 -19.85 13.17
CA TRP A 138 5.48 -21.26 13.54
C TRP A 138 6.15 -22.16 12.50
N GLY A 139 6.69 -21.58 11.42
CA GLY A 139 7.48 -22.29 10.41
C GLY A 139 6.66 -22.93 9.29
N VAL A 140 5.35 -22.65 9.18
CA VAL A 140 4.59 -23.09 8.00
C VAL A 140 5.09 -22.31 6.78
N PRO A 141 5.65 -22.99 5.77
CA PRO A 141 6.22 -22.32 4.61
C PRO A 141 5.15 -21.58 3.83
N ARG A 142 5.58 -20.70 2.91
CA ARG A 142 4.66 -20.06 1.97
C ARG A 142 3.90 -21.16 1.20
N LEU A 143 2.57 -21.10 1.25
CA LEU A 143 1.69 -22.01 0.53
C LEU A 143 1.08 -21.32 -0.71
N ALA A 144 0.42 -22.12 -1.55
CA ALA A 144 -0.18 -21.66 -2.79
C ALA A 144 -1.08 -20.44 -2.61
N TYR A 145 -0.94 -19.48 -3.53
CA TYR A 145 -1.81 -18.34 -3.71
C TYR A 145 -3.19 -18.80 -4.21
N ILE A 146 -4.23 -18.19 -3.66
CA ILE A 146 -5.60 -18.46 -4.03
C ILE A 146 -6.38 -17.15 -4.04
N VAL A 147 -7.17 -16.93 -5.08
CA VAL A 147 -8.15 -15.85 -5.12
C VAL A 147 -9.51 -16.41 -4.73
N TYR A 148 -10.08 -15.90 -3.65
CA TYR A 148 -11.42 -16.28 -3.23
C TYR A 148 -12.48 -15.40 -3.89
N PRO A 149 -13.64 -15.95 -4.28
CA PRO A 149 -14.77 -15.15 -4.74
C PRO A 149 -15.18 -14.14 -3.65
N PHE A 150 -15.40 -12.89 -4.05
CA PHE A 150 -15.78 -11.74 -3.22
C PHE A 150 -14.76 -11.27 -2.17
N LEU A 151 -13.88 -12.16 -1.68
CA LEU A 151 -12.85 -11.83 -0.69
C LEU A 151 -11.54 -11.35 -1.32
N GLY A 152 -11.21 -11.84 -2.53
CA GLY A 152 -10.01 -11.45 -3.26
C GLY A 152 -8.76 -12.27 -2.93
N PRO A 153 -7.56 -11.68 -3.08
CA PRO A 153 -6.25 -12.32 -2.89
C PRO A 153 -6.04 -12.96 -1.51
N ASN A 154 -5.56 -14.20 -1.47
CA ASN A 154 -5.26 -14.95 -0.25
C ASN A 154 -4.20 -16.05 -0.51
N SER A 155 -3.85 -16.83 0.52
CA SER A 155 -3.03 -18.05 0.39
C SER A 155 -3.58 -19.17 1.26
N LEU A 156 -3.27 -20.41 0.91
CA LEU A 156 -3.67 -21.57 1.73
C LEU A 156 -3.17 -21.49 3.18
N ARG A 157 -2.03 -20.81 3.42
CA ARG A 157 -1.51 -20.57 4.77
C ARG A 157 -2.40 -19.62 5.57
N LYS A 158 -2.95 -18.60 4.92
CA LYS A 158 -3.81 -17.60 5.58
C LYS A 158 -5.28 -18.02 5.60
N THR A 159 -5.73 -18.96 4.77
CA THR A 159 -7.14 -19.43 4.75
C THR A 159 -7.75 -19.73 6.13
N PRO A 160 -7.05 -20.39 7.08
CA PRO A 160 -7.62 -20.65 8.40
C PRO A 160 -7.93 -19.36 9.20
N ASP A 161 -7.30 -18.23 8.87
CA ASP A 161 -7.60 -16.94 9.48
C ASP A 161 -9.04 -16.48 9.21
N LEU A 162 -9.69 -16.94 8.14
CA LEU A 162 -11.12 -16.67 7.92
C LEU A 162 -11.98 -17.17 9.09
N VAL A 163 -11.58 -18.28 9.73
CA VAL A 163 -12.26 -18.84 10.89
C VAL A 163 -11.86 -18.07 12.15
N THR A 164 -10.56 -17.89 12.41
CA THR A 164 -10.09 -17.23 13.64
C THR A 164 -10.55 -15.78 13.70
N SER A 165 -10.43 -15.03 12.59
CA SER A 165 -10.88 -13.64 12.50
C SER A 165 -12.39 -13.50 12.64
N THR A 166 -13.18 -14.48 12.21
CA THR A 166 -14.63 -14.46 12.41
C THR A 166 -14.99 -14.74 13.87
N LEU A 167 -14.37 -15.75 14.49
CA LEU A 167 -14.66 -16.16 15.87
C LEU A 167 -14.19 -15.14 16.90
N THR A 168 -13.12 -14.41 16.62
CA THR A 168 -12.59 -13.35 17.50
C THR A 168 -13.28 -12.00 17.28
N ASN A 169 -14.02 -11.83 16.18
CA ASN A 169 -14.73 -10.59 15.91
C ASN A 169 -15.96 -10.46 16.82
N GLY A 170 -15.91 -9.52 17.77
CA GLY A 170 -17.02 -9.33 18.71
C GLY A 170 -18.30 -8.87 18.02
N LEU A 171 -18.21 -8.14 16.90
CA LEU A 171 -19.39 -7.68 16.16
C LEU A 171 -20.14 -8.85 15.52
N PHE A 172 -19.45 -9.91 15.14
CA PHE A 172 -20.09 -11.14 14.65
C PHE A 172 -21.03 -11.71 15.72
N TRP A 173 -20.53 -11.91 16.95
CA TRP A 173 -21.33 -12.44 18.07
C TRP A 173 -22.45 -11.50 18.51
N VAL A 174 -22.18 -10.20 18.61
CA VAL A 174 -23.20 -9.20 18.97
C VAL A 174 -24.31 -9.16 17.92
N SER A 175 -23.95 -9.16 16.63
CA SER A 175 -24.94 -9.17 15.56
C SER A 175 -25.79 -10.44 15.59
N LEU A 176 -25.19 -11.59 15.84
CA LEU A 176 -25.90 -12.86 15.93
C LEU A 176 -26.84 -12.93 17.14
N ALA A 177 -26.43 -12.39 18.30
CA ALA A 177 -27.20 -12.43 19.53
C ALA A 177 -28.34 -11.40 19.56
N VAL A 178 -28.09 -10.18 19.10
CA VAL A 178 -29.01 -9.04 19.27
C VAL A 178 -29.90 -8.84 18.05
N ALA A 179 -29.35 -8.97 16.84
CA ALA A 179 -30.06 -8.70 15.61
C ALA A 179 -29.56 -9.58 14.46
N PRO A 180 -29.80 -10.91 14.50
CA PRO A 180 -29.34 -11.82 13.45
C PRO A 180 -29.70 -11.36 12.02
N PRO A 181 -30.90 -10.79 11.75
CA PRO A 181 -31.21 -10.25 10.43
C PRO A 181 -30.28 -9.12 9.96
N ALA A 182 -29.67 -8.37 10.88
CA ALA A 182 -28.76 -7.27 10.59
C ALA A 182 -27.30 -7.72 10.35
N ALA A 183 -26.93 -8.96 10.69
CA ALA A 183 -25.55 -9.45 10.55
C ALA A 183 -25.04 -9.37 9.10
N LEU A 184 -25.90 -9.73 8.13
CA LEU A 184 -25.57 -9.63 6.71
C LEU A 184 -25.38 -8.16 6.29
N THR A 185 -26.25 -7.26 6.74
CA THR A 185 -26.18 -5.82 6.45
C THR A 185 -24.91 -5.20 7.04
N LEU A 186 -24.57 -5.51 8.29
CA LEU A 186 -23.35 -5.01 8.94
C LEU A 186 -22.10 -5.51 8.23
N THR A 187 -22.11 -6.76 7.77
CA THR A 187 -21.02 -7.34 6.97
C THR A 187 -20.90 -6.64 5.62
N ALA A 188 -22.01 -6.42 4.92
CA ALA A 188 -22.02 -5.70 3.65
C ALA A 188 -21.48 -4.26 3.79
N LEU A 189 -21.90 -3.54 4.84
CA LEU A 189 -21.41 -2.20 5.15
C LEU A 189 -19.90 -2.20 5.46
N ARG A 190 -19.40 -3.22 6.19
CA ARG A 190 -17.95 -3.40 6.39
C ARG A 190 -17.20 -3.57 5.07
N TYR A 191 -17.72 -4.37 4.14
CA TYR A 191 -17.11 -4.52 2.82
C TYR A 191 -17.13 -3.23 1.99
N ILE A 192 -18.22 -2.46 2.04
CA ILE A 192 -18.30 -1.15 1.38
C ILE A 192 -17.25 -0.20 1.95
N ASP A 193 -17.11 -0.15 3.28
CA ASP A 193 -16.12 0.68 3.95
C ASP A 193 -14.68 0.26 3.59
N LEU A 194 -14.35 -1.04 3.69
CA LEU A 194 -13.04 -1.57 3.26
C LEU A 194 -12.72 -1.22 1.79
N ARG A 195 -13.67 -1.44 0.89
CA ARG A 195 -13.52 -1.12 -0.53
C ARG A 195 -13.30 0.38 -0.77
N SER A 196 -13.91 1.24 0.06
CA SER A 196 -13.77 2.70 -0.02
C SER A 196 -12.36 3.18 0.25
N ARG A 197 -11.69 2.55 1.23
CA ARG A 197 -10.31 2.86 1.62
C ARG A 197 -9.33 2.48 0.50
N ALA A 198 -9.63 1.40 -0.24
CA ALA A 198 -8.80 0.91 -1.32
C ALA A 198 -8.99 1.62 -2.67
N MET A 199 -9.96 2.54 -2.80
CA MET A 199 -10.37 3.12 -4.09
C MET A 199 -9.22 3.70 -4.90
N SER A 200 -8.40 4.57 -4.30
CA SER A 200 -7.27 5.19 -4.98
C SER A 200 -6.23 4.16 -5.47
N ALA A 201 -5.95 3.14 -4.66
CA ALA A 201 -5.00 2.09 -5.02
C ALA A 201 -5.54 1.21 -6.16
N THR A 202 -6.84 0.87 -6.11
CA THR A 202 -7.49 0.09 -7.18
C THR A 202 -7.61 0.86 -8.49
N ASP A 203 -7.88 2.18 -8.43
CA ASP A 203 -7.94 3.01 -9.64
C ASP A 203 -6.55 3.13 -10.29
N MET A 204 -5.50 3.30 -9.48
CA MET A 204 -4.12 3.28 -9.97
C MET A 204 -3.74 1.95 -10.63
N ARG A 205 -4.12 0.82 -10.02
CA ARG A 205 -3.94 -0.50 -10.63
C ARG A 205 -4.64 -0.56 -11.99
N ASP A 206 -5.92 -0.21 -12.04
CA ASP A 206 -6.74 -0.36 -13.24
C ASP A 206 -6.27 0.55 -14.39
N GLU A 207 -5.66 1.70 -14.09
CA GLU A 207 -5.13 2.64 -15.10
C GLU A 207 -3.69 2.34 -15.55
N LEU A 208 -2.85 1.82 -14.65
CA LEU A 208 -1.40 1.74 -14.86
C LEU A 208 -0.89 0.31 -15.09
N ALA A 209 -1.60 -0.71 -14.60
CA ALA A 209 -1.14 -2.09 -14.70
C ALA A 209 -1.35 -2.63 -16.11
N LEU A 210 -0.29 -3.20 -16.69
CA LEU A 210 -0.38 -3.95 -17.95
C LEU A 210 -1.21 -5.23 -17.78
N ASP A 211 -0.98 -5.94 -16.67
CA ASP A 211 -1.77 -7.09 -16.22
C ASP A 211 -2.22 -6.83 -14.76
N PRO A 212 -3.49 -6.43 -14.55
CA PRO A 212 -4.02 -6.15 -13.21
C PRO A 212 -3.96 -7.34 -12.26
N TYR A 213 -4.07 -8.57 -12.76
CA TYR A 213 -4.01 -9.78 -11.93
C TYR A 213 -2.61 -9.98 -11.38
N VAL A 214 -1.60 -9.99 -12.26
CA VAL A 214 -0.20 -10.16 -11.84
C VAL A 214 0.21 -9.02 -10.91
N PHE A 215 -0.16 -7.77 -11.25
CA PHE A 215 0.12 -6.63 -10.38
C PHE A 215 -0.47 -6.81 -8.97
N THR A 216 -1.73 -7.24 -8.88
CA THR A 216 -2.41 -7.46 -7.59
C THR A 216 -1.72 -8.58 -6.80
N ARG A 217 -1.39 -9.69 -7.47
CA ARG A 217 -0.73 -10.85 -6.84
C ARG A 217 0.65 -10.48 -6.28
N GLU A 218 1.49 -9.82 -7.07
CA GLU A 218 2.83 -9.42 -6.61
C GLU A 218 2.76 -8.38 -5.48
N ALA A 219 1.85 -7.40 -5.59
CA ALA A 219 1.62 -6.42 -4.53
C ALA A 219 1.13 -7.10 -3.23
N TRP A 220 0.25 -8.10 -3.34
CA TRP A 220 -0.22 -8.89 -2.20
C TRP A 220 0.92 -9.67 -1.54
N PHE A 221 1.80 -10.30 -2.31
CA PHE A 221 2.96 -11.01 -1.76
C PHE A 221 3.93 -10.06 -1.06
N GLN A 222 4.22 -8.90 -1.65
CA GLN A 222 5.08 -7.89 -1.03
C GLN A 222 4.50 -7.36 0.28
N ALA A 223 3.22 -7.01 0.29
CA ALA A 223 2.53 -6.59 1.51
C ALA A 223 2.53 -7.70 2.56
N ARG A 224 2.40 -8.96 2.14
CA ARG A 224 2.40 -10.10 3.07
C ARG A 224 3.77 -10.35 3.69
N GLU A 225 4.82 -10.25 2.90
CA GLU A 225 6.19 -10.38 3.39
C GLU A 225 6.51 -9.27 4.39
N HIS A 226 6.09 -8.03 4.08
CA HIS A 226 6.23 -6.89 4.98
C HIS A 226 5.53 -7.12 6.33
N LEU A 227 4.29 -7.63 6.33
CA LEU A 227 3.56 -7.91 7.57
C LEU A 227 4.23 -9.02 8.41
N ILE A 228 4.63 -10.13 7.78
CA ILE A 228 5.27 -11.26 8.49
C ILE A 228 6.59 -10.85 9.17
N HIS A 229 7.29 -9.87 8.60
CA HIS A 229 8.56 -9.37 9.12
C HIS A 229 8.44 -8.07 9.92
N ASP A 230 7.23 -7.68 10.34
CA ASP A 230 7.01 -6.44 11.12
C ASP A 230 7.58 -5.17 10.45
N GLY A 231 7.64 -5.20 9.13
CA GLY A 231 8.19 -4.14 8.31
C GLY A 231 9.70 -4.16 8.10
N ALA A 232 10.43 -5.11 8.69
CA ALA A 232 11.84 -5.35 8.37
C ALA A 232 11.99 -5.89 6.93
N THR A 233 13.08 -5.51 6.26
CA THR A 233 13.36 -6.05 4.93
C THR A 233 13.89 -7.48 5.02
N SER A 234 13.47 -8.35 4.09
CA SER A 234 13.92 -9.75 4.01
C SER A 234 15.44 -9.82 3.88
N GLY A 235 16.13 -9.93 5.01
CA GLY A 235 17.58 -9.77 5.15
C GLY A 235 18.01 -9.65 6.61
N GLU A 236 17.13 -9.13 7.48
CA GLU A 236 17.26 -9.18 8.94
C GLU A 236 16.36 -10.31 9.48
N SER A 237 16.75 -11.55 9.22
CA SER A 237 16.17 -12.70 9.93
C SER A 237 16.89 -12.85 11.26
N ASP A 238 16.47 -12.11 12.28
CA ASP A 238 16.86 -12.41 13.65
C ASP A 238 16.07 -13.63 14.11
N GLY A 239 16.75 -14.77 14.05
CA GLY A 239 16.32 -15.99 14.72
C GLY A 239 16.22 -15.75 16.22
N TRP A 240 15.16 -16.28 16.81
CA TRP A 240 14.91 -16.23 18.25
C TRP A 240 16.11 -16.74 19.07
N GLY A 241 16.61 -15.88 19.97
CA GLY A 241 17.46 -16.27 21.10
C GLY A 241 18.58 -15.28 21.39
N ASP A 242 18.29 -14.23 22.17
CA ASP A 242 19.07 -13.93 23.38
C ASP A 242 18.34 -12.82 24.17
N ASP A 243 17.64 -13.26 25.22
CA ASP A 243 17.31 -12.43 26.36
C ASP A 243 18.61 -12.21 27.17
N ASP A 244 18.69 -11.07 27.84
CA ASP A 244 19.69 -10.71 28.87
C ASP A 244 21.04 -10.16 28.40
N ARG A 245 21.05 -8.88 28.02
CA ARG A 245 22.24 -8.04 28.25
C ARG A 245 21.87 -6.66 28.78
N TRP A 246 21.85 -6.56 30.10
CA TRP A 246 22.17 -5.30 30.77
C TRP A 246 23.63 -5.01 30.44
N ASP A 247 23.89 -4.01 29.60
CA ASP A 247 25.14 -3.26 29.63
C ASP A 247 24.75 -1.78 29.55
N ASP A 248 24.83 -1.13 30.72
CA ASP A 248 24.93 0.31 30.84
C ASP A 248 26.24 0.72 30.19
N GLU A 249 26.23 1.32 28.99
CA GLU A 249 27.39 2.10 28.55
C GLU A 249 27.04 3.18 27.52
N ASP A 250 27.50 4.36 27.91
CA ASP A 250 27.41 5.68 27.30
C ASP A 250 28.18 5.79 25.97
N TRP A 251 27.81 6.80 25.18
CA TRP A 251 28.58 7.57 24.19
C TRP A 251 28.07 7.64 22.73
N SER A 252 27.55 8.84 22.43
CA SER A 252 27.75 9.70 21.25
C SER A 252 27.70 9.16 19.81
N GLU A 253 26.67 9.66 19.10
CA GLU A 253 26.58 10.13 17.70
C GLU A 253 27.37 9.45 16.56
N THR A 254 26.64 8.89 15.59
CA THR A 254 26.72 9.26 14.15
C THR A 254 25.44 8.84 13.40
N PRO A 255 24.73 9.71 12.65
CA PRO A 255 23.70 9.26 11.71
C PRO A 255 24.34 9.05 10.33
N ALA A 256 24.52 7.79 9.93
CA ALA A 256 24.77 7.43 8.54
C ALA A 256 23.43 7.29 7.80
N GLU A 257 23.21 8.18 6.83
CA GLU A 257 22.22 8.02 5.77
C GLU A 257 22.45 6.71 5.01
N THR A 258 21.43 5.86 4.81
CA THR A 258 20.87 5.57 3.47
C THR A 258 19.67 4.62 3.50
N LEU A 259 18.70 4.92 2.62
CA LEU A 259 17.67 4.03 2.03
C LEU A 259 16.44 3.65 2.86
N ALA A 260 15.59 4.64 3.15
CA ALA A 260 14.15 4.43 3.33
C ALA A 260 13.38 5.08 2.16
N VAL A 261 13.15 4.30 1.10
CA VAL A 261 12.06 4.55 0.15
C VAL A 261 10.95 3.57 0.50
N ALA A 262 9.76 4.11 0.70
CA ALA A 262 8.49 3.41 0.92
C ALA A 262 8.18 2.96 2.36
N ALA A 263 7.85 3.92 3.21
CA ALA A 263 6.68 3.85 4.10
C ALA A 263 6.56 5.21 4.82
N ALA A 264 5.68 6.08 4.33
CA ALA A 264 5.28 7.27 5.10
C ALA A 264 3.81 7.09 5.52
N PRO A 265 3.52 7.10 6.83
CA PRO A 265 2.16 7.04 7.34
C PRO A 265 1.46 8.38 7.08
N SER A 266 0.18 8.30 6.73
CA SER A 266 -0.64 9.49 6.55
C SER A 266 -0.89 10.19 7.90
N ARG A 267 -0.40 11.41 8.06
CA ARG A 267 -0.93 12.37 9.04
C ARG A 267 -1.49 13.59 8.30
N ALA A 268 -2.77 13.82 8.54
CA ALA A 268 -3.51 14.97 8.06
C ALA A 268 -3.32 16.16 9.02
N HIS A 269 -3.06 17.34 8.48
CA HIS A 269 -3.46 18.68 8.95
C HIS A 269 -3.67 19.46 7.64
N GLY A 270 -4.83 20.00 7.31
CA GLY A 270 -5.54 21.09 7.97
C GLY A 270 -5.80 22.14 6.87
N ALA A 271 -7.06 22.42 6.56
CA ALA A 271 -7.47 23.26 5.45
C ALA A 271 -7.10 24.74 5.67
N ILE A 272 -6.50 25.41 4.67
CA ILE A 272 -6.53 26.87 4.52
C ILE A 272 -6.56 27.23 3.02
N GLY A 273 -7.58 27.99 2.63
CA GLY A 273 -7.53 29.12 1.69
C GLY A 273 -7.09 28.85 0.24
N VAL A 274 -8.06 28.86 -0.67
CA VAL A 274 -7.82 29.17 -2.08
C VAL A 274 -7.56 30.67 -2.18
N ASP A 275 -6.31 31.06 -2.39
CA ASP A 275 -5.97 32.37 -2.97
C ASP A 275 -4.76 32.20 -3.89
N GLY A 276 -4.93 32.62 -5.14
CA GLY A 276 -3.91 32.57 -6.17
C GLY A 276 -2.73 33.46 -5.80
N ALA A 277 -1.55 32.86 -5.67
CA ALA A 277 -0.29 33.60 -5.61
C ALA A 277 0.72 32.95 -6.56
N SER A 278 0.93 33.61 -7.69
CA SER A 278 2.04 33.38 -8.61
C SER A 278 3.35 33.80 -7.91
N PRO A 279 4.39 32.96 -7.80
CA PRO A 279 5.63 33.40 -7.19
C PRO A 279 6.49 34.13 -8.24
N ALA A 280 6.67 35.42 -7.96
CA ALA A 280 7.81 36.29 -8.21
C ALA A 280 8.66 36.07 -9.49
N ARG A 281 8.48 37.03 -10.41
CA ARG A 281 9.45 37.43 -11.44
C ARG A 281 10.73 37.89 -10.73
N ALA A 282 11.83 37.15 -10.85
CA ALA A 282 13.16 37.65 -10.51
C ALA A 282 13.70 38.47 -11.68
N GLU A 283 14.05 39.73 -11.39
CA GLU A 283 14.56 40.70 -12.34
C GLU A 283 15.93 40.31 -12.91
N VAL A 284 16.13 40.77 -14.15
CA VAL A 284 17.36 40.63 -14.93
C VAL A 284 18.44 41.52 -14.33
N GLY A 285 19.39 40.93 -13.60
CA GLY A 285 20.66 41.56 -13.24
C GLY A 285 21.68 41.41 -14.36
N GLN A 286 21.90 42.48 -15.13
CA GLN A 286 23.09 42.64 -15.97
C GLN A 286 24.35 42.71 -15.09
N GLN A 287 25.32 41.84 -15.37
CA GLN A 287 26.71 42.19 -15.72
C GLN A 287 27.60 40.94 -15.66
N ALA A 288 28.30 40.67 -16.76
CA ALA A 288 29.41 39.73 -16.82
C ALA A 288 30.63 40.31 -16.08
N PRO A 289 31.51 39.43 -15.58
CA PRO A 289 32.87 39.51 -16.07
C PRO A 289 33.36 38.17 -16.61
N VAL A 290 34.07 38.25 -17.73
CA VAL A 290 34.81 37.17 -18.38
C VAL A 290 36.02 36.82 -17.52
N SER A 291 36.20 35.53 -17.19
CA SER A 291 37.52 34.98 -16.91
C SER A 291 37.65 33.59 -17.53
N ARG A 292 38.76 33.40 -18.24
CA ARG A 292 39.17 32.25 -19.05
C ARG A 292 39.62 31.09 -18.17
N GLN A 293 38.86 30.00 -18.21
CA GLN A 293 39.32 28.60 -18.23
C GLN A 293 38.09 27.75 -18.58
N GLY A 294 38.09 27.17 -19.78
CA GLY A 294 36.89 26.68 -20.46
C GLY A 294 36.28 25.40 -19.88
N ARG A 295 35.60 25.49 -18.72
CA ARG A 295 34.55 24.54 -18.36
C ARG A 295 33.23 25.07 -18.92
N VAL A 296 32.70 24.38 -19.93
CA VAL A 296 31.34 24.66 -20.43
C VAL A 296 30.37 24.45 -19.28
N ARG A 297 29.74 25.53 -18.79
CA ARG A 297 28.69 25.42 -17.78
C ARG A 297 27.48 24.75 -18.42
N LEU A 298 27.06 23.63 -17.84
CA LEU A 298 25.90 22.88 -18.30
C LEU A 298 24.68 23.27 -17.47
N TYR A 299 23.51 23.14 -18.07
CA TYR A 299 22.24 23.55 -17.50
C TYR A 299 21.18 22.47 -17.70
N HIS A 300 20.33 22.26 -16.70
CA HIS A 300 19.15 21.41 -16.81
C HIS A 300 17.94 22.22 -17.26
N VAL A 301 17.17 21.64 -18.17
CA VAL A 301 15.84 22.15 -18.56
C VAL A 301 14.82 21.46 -17.67
N ILE A 302 14.23 22.20 -16.75
CA ILE A 302 13.25 21.73 -15.79
C ILE A 302 11.86 22.02 -16.34
N LEU A 303 11.03 20.97 -16.43
CA LEU A 303 9.69 21.05 -16.99
C LEU A 303 8.66 21.35 -15.91
N THR A 304 8.75 20.66 -14.76
CA THR A 304 7.89 20.89 -13.58
C THR A 304 8.66 20.60 -12.29
N SER A 305 8.13 21.08 -11.17
CA SER A 305 8.61 20.71 -9.83
C SER A 305 7.43 20.51 -8.89
N HIS A 306 7.53 19.47 -8.06
CA HIS A 306 6.46 19.02 -7.17
C HIS A 306 7.02 18.81 -5.76
N ALA A 307 6.21 19.10 -4.74
CA ALA A 307 6.57 18.80 -3.35
C ALA A 307 6.50 17.30 -3.05
N VAL A 308 5.72 16.54 -3.84
CA VAL A 308 5.46 15.11 -3.63
C VAL A 308 5.96 14.30 -4.84
N TYR A 309 6.67 13.20 -4.59
CA TYR A 309 7.25 12.35 -5.65
C TYR A 309 6.19 11.76 -6.58
N ALA A 310 5.02 11.37 -6.04
CA ALA A 310 3.93 10.80 -6.82
C ALA A 310 3.41 11.75 -7.91
N GLU A 311 3.37 13.06 -7.65
CA GLU A 311 2.96 14.06 -8.65
C GLU A 311 4.01 14.22 -9.75
N ALA A 312 5.30 14.23 -9.38
CA ALA A 312 6.40 14.25 -10.34
C ALA A 312 6.38 13.01 -11.25
N LEU A 313 6.06 11.84 -10.69
CA LEU A 313 5.94 10.59 -11.45
C LEU A 313 4.76 10.63 -12.43
N ARG A 314 3.58 11.13 -12.01
CA ARG A 314 2.43 11.34 -12.90
C ARG A 314 2.80 12.22 -14.10
N GLN A 315 3.52 13.31 -13.84
CA GLN A 315 3.96 14.22 -14.89
C GLN A 315 4.97 13.56 -15.83
N GLN A 316 5.93 12.79 -15.30
CA GLN A 316 6.90 12.04 -16.12
C GLN A 316 6.20 11.02 -17.04
N VAL A 317 5.19 10.30 -16.54
CA VAL A 317 4.41 9.36 -17.35
C VAL A 317 3.62 10.09 -18.45
N ALA A 318 3.02 11.24 -18.17
CA ALA A 318 2.34 12.06 -19.17
C ALA A 318 3.31 12.53 -20.27
N LEU A 319 4.51 12.96 -19.90
CA LEU A 319 5.55 13.39 -20.84
C LEU A 319 6.11 12.23 -21.67
N ARG A 320 6.16 11.01 -21.11
CA ARG A 320 6.56 9.80 -21.85
C ARG A 320 5.58 9.47 -22.97
N LYS A 321 4.28 9.72 -22.80
CA LYS A 321 3.27 9.57 -23.87
C LYS A 321 3.54 10.51 -25.06
N LEU A 322 4.18 11.66 -24.82
CA LEU A 322 4.63 12.61 -25.84
C LEU A 322 6.02 12.29 -26.43
N ARG A 323 6.58 11.11 -26.11
CA ARG A 323 7.94 10.66 -26.49
C ARG A 323 9.04 11.63 -26.02
N ILE A 324 8.86 12.24 -24.85
CA ILE A 324 9.86 13.11 -24.22
C ILE A 324 10.54 12.31 -23.11
N ALA A 325 11.85 12.10 -23.21
CA ALA A 325 12.65 11.47 -22.17
C ALA A 325 12.92 12.46 -21.03
N THR A 326 12.65 12.04 -19.80
CA THR A 326 12.81 12.88 -18.61
C THR A 326 13.36 12.06 -17.44
N ARG A 327 14.03 12.75 -16.51
CA ARG A 327 14.54 12.23 -15.24
C ARG A 327 13.90 13.00 -14.09
N ILE A 328 13.67 12.33 -12.95
CA ILE A 328 13.25 12.98 -11.71
C ILE A 328 14.47 13.14 -10.81
N GLU A 329 14.69 14.34 -10.29
CA GLU A 329 15.76 14.64 -9.34
C GLU A 329 15.19 15.28 -8.06
N ALA A 330 15.65 14.82 -6.91
CA ALA A 330 15.27 15.38 -5.61
C ALA A 330 16.23 16.52 -5.25
N VAL A 331 15.69 17.72 -5.03
CA VAL A 331 16.44 18.92 -4.67
C VAL A 331 15.88 19.50 -3.38
N THR A 332 16.74 19.81 -2.42
CA THR A 332 16.33 20.47 -1.17
C THR A 332 16.45 21.98 -1.34
N ILE A 333 15.34 22.69 -1.15
CA ILE A 333 15.24 24.15 -1.26
C ILE A 333 14.63 24.68 0.04
N HIS A 334 15.34 25.55 0.76
CA HIS A 334 14.90 26.09 2.07
C HIS A 334 14.46 25.02 3.07
N GLY A 335 15.23 23.92 3.17
CA GLY A 335 14.95 22.82 4.10
C GLY A 335 13.76 21.92 3.70
N ARG A 336 13.15 22.14 2.53
CA ARG A 336 12.07 21.29 1.98
C ARG A 336 12.55 20.56 0.73
N ARG A 337 12.26 19.26 0.63
CA ARG A 337 12.60 18.44 -0.55
C ARG A 337 11.56 18.64 -1.65
N TRP A 338 12.04 18.88 -2.86
CA TRP A 338 11.26 19.04 -4.08
C TRP A 338 11.72 18.03 -5.12
N TYR A 339 10.81 17.55 -5.94
CA TYR A 339 11.07 16.61 -7.03
C TYR A 339 10.92 17.34 -8.35
N ARG A 340 12.01 17.49 -9.10
CA ARG A 340 12.05 18.18 -10.39
C ARG A 340 11.99 17.16 -11.52
N VAL A 341 11.10 17.38 -12.47
CA VAL A 341 11.04 16.61 -13.72
C VAL A 341 11.80 17.39 -14.77
N GLN A 342 12.93 16.85 -15.23
CA GLN A 342 13.85 17.56 -16.13
C GLN A 342 14.35 16.66 -17.26
N LEU A 343 14.94 17.26 -18.29
CA LEU A 343 15.60 16.49 -19.35
C LEU A 343 16.82 15.74 -18.80
N PRO A 344 17.13 14.53 -19.31
CA PRO A 344 18.15 13.65 -18.74
C PRO A 344 19.56 14.23 -18.83
N ASP A 345 19.89 14.90 -19.94
CA ASP A 345 21.23 15.39 -20.20
C ASP A 345 21.31 16.91 -19.97
N PRO A 346 22.29 17.38 -19.19
CA PRO A 346 22.53 18.80 -19.03
C PRO A 346 23.17 19.37 -20.32
N LEU A 347 22.75 20.57 -20.72
CA LEU A 347 23.06 21.17 -22.02
C LEU A 347 23.78 22.52 -21.85
N PRO A 348 24.62 22.94 -22.81
CA PRO A 348 25.12 24.31 -22.86
C PRO A 348 23.95 25.31 -22.95
N ILE A 349 24.12 26.50 -22.38
CA ILE A 349 23.04 27.48 -22.19
C ILE A 349 22.23 27.77 -23.47
N GLU A 350 22.89 27.90 -24.63
CA GLU A 350 22.21 28.16 -25.91
C GLU A 350 21.32 27.00 -26.35
N LYS A 351 21.78 25.77 -26.14
CA LYS A 351 21.03 24.56 -26.50
C LYS A 351 19.90 24.32 -25.49
N ALA A 352 20.14 24.61 -24.20
CA ALA A 352 19.11 24.58 -23.16
C ALA A 352 17.98 25.59 -23.44
N ALA A 353 18.30 26.82 -23.87
CA ALA A 353 17.31 27.83 -24.24
C ALA A 353 16.43 27.39 -25.43
N ARG A 354 17.04 26.89 -26.51
CA ARG A 354 16.29 26.36 -27.67
C ARG A 354 15.39 25.20 -27.28
N MET A 355 15.90 24.29 -26.44
CA MET A 355 15.15 23.13 -25.97
C MET A 355 14.00 23.53 -25.05
N LEU A 356 14.18 24.54 -24.19
CA LEU A 356 13.11 25.08 -23.35
C LEU A 356 11.93 25.58 -24.20
N ASP A 357 12.21 26.39 -25.22
CA ASP A 357 11.17 26.93 -26.10
C ASP A 357 10.44 25.81 -26.87
N GLU A 358 11.18 24.79 -27.32
CA GLU A 358 10.58 23.61 -27.93
C GLU A 358 9.66 22.87 -26.96
N MET A 359 10.11 22.63 -25.73
CA MET A 359 9.33 21.92 -24.72
C MET A 359 8.07 22.70 -24.34
N LYS A 360 8.15 24.03 -24.21
CA LYS A 360 6.96 24.87 -23.96
C LYS A 360 5.92 24.73 -25.07
N ARG A 361 6.35 24.73 -26.34
CA ARG A 361 5.44 24.54 -27.49
C ARG A 361 4.85 23.13 -27.55
N ARG A 362 5.63 22.10 -27.25
CA ARG A 362 5.20 20.69 -27.36
C ARG A 362 4.33 20.22 -26.19
N THR A 363 4.54 20.76 -25.00
CA THR A 363 3.90 20.29 -23.76
C THR A 363 2.86 21.25 -23.20
N GLY A 364 2.87 22.51 -23.62
CA GLY A 364 2.04 23.57 -23.02
C GLY A 364 2.49 24.02 -21.63
N LEU A 365 3.60 23.50 -21.11
CA LEU A 365 4.11 23.82 -19.78
C LEU A 365 4.82 25.19 -19.76
N ALA A 366 4.03 26.27 -19.72
CA ALA A 366 4.54 27.64 -19.70
C ALA A 366 5.52 27.92 -18.54
N GLY A 367 5.35 27.19 -17.43
CA GLY A 367 6.17 27.28 -16.22
C GLY A 367 7.53 26.61 -16.28
N ALA A 368 7.95 25.99 -17.39
CA ALA A 368 9.28 25.39 -17.51
C ALA A 368 10.41 26.46 -17.46
N TRP A 369 11.57 26.11 -16.89
CA TRP A 369 12.72 27.00 -16.72
C TRP A 369 14.07 26.27 -16.83
N ILE A 370 15.17 27.02 -16.82
CA ILE A 370 16.53 26.50 -16.88
C ILE A 370 17.22 26.74 -15.54
N ALA A 371 17.92 25.73 -15.03
CA ALA A 371 18.76 25.84 -13.84
C ALA A 371 20.19 25.38 -14.14
N PRO A 372 21.22 25.97 -13.50
CA PRO A 372 22.59 25.49 -13.64
C PRO A 372 22.68 24.05 -13.13
N ALA A 373 23.36 23.17 -13.88
CA ALA A 373 23.74 21.87 -13.38
C ALA A 373 24.80 22.10 -12.29
N GLN A 374 24.47 21.75 -11.04
CA GLN A 374 25.48 21.77 -9.98
C GLN A 374 26.57 20.78 -10.38
N SER A 375 27.84 21.18 -10.26
CA SER A 375 28.93 20.23 -10.50
C SER A 375 28.84 19.11 -9.46
N PRO A 376 29.09 17.85 -9.85
CA PRO A 376 29.05 16.73 -8.93
C PRO A 376 30.01 16.91 -7.75
#